data_AF-A0A2X0SQ77-F1
#
_entry.id   AF-A0A2X0SQ77-F1
#
_cell.length_a   1.000
_cell.length_b   1.000
_cell.length_c   1.000
_cell.angle_alpha   90.00
_cell.angle_beta   90.00
_cell.angle_gamma   90.00
#
_symmetry.space_group_name_H-M   'P 1'
#
loop_
_entity.id
_entity.type
_entity.pdbx_description
1 polymer ?
#
loop_
_entity_poly.entity_id
_entity_poly.type
_entity_poly.pdbx_seq_one_letter_code
_entity_poly.pdbx_strand_id
1 'polypeptide(L)'
;MSQEQTNGLSQLQKLQALQAQNKAKAKTSSMTKLENIVGVYLGTEPAEHFPKLLDANGNKIQEEKNGRKVDKRSETSDGWTYTFAEFNTCKKVQIVLEKRINLQLMTAYNLGGLGYDIKSGNMYFIEKDTTITNY
;
A
#
# COMPACT_ATOMS: atom_id res chain seq x y z
N MET A 1 24.22 11.21 -42.44
CA MET A 1 23.83 10.68 -41.12
C MET A 1 22.70 9.70 -41.36
N SER A 2 22.97 8.41 -41.18
CA SER A 2 22.14 7.28 -41.61
C SER A 2 20.89 7.11 -40.73
N GLN A 3 19.78 6.72 -41.37
CA GLN A 3 18.46 6.48 -40.77
C GLN A 3 18.42 5.35 -39.72
N GLU A 4 19.55 4.74 -39.37
CA GLU A 4 19.65 3.70 -38.34
C GLU A 4 19.77 4.27 -36.92
N GLN A 5 20.20 5.52 -36.75
CA GLN A 5 20.34 6.13 -35.42
C GLN A 5 18.99 6.53 -34.79
N THR A 6 17.94 6.72 -35.59
CA THR A 6 16.61 7.13 -35.09
C THR A 6 15.77 5.97 -34.57
N ASN A 7 15.93 4.76 -35.11
CA ASN A 7 15.19 3.56 -34.66
C ASN A 7 15.72 2.99 -33.33
N GLY A 8 17.02 3.11 -33.05
CA GLY A 8 17.62 2.64 -31.79
C GLY A 8 17.15 3.41 -30.56
N LEU A 9 16.90 4.72 -30.69
CA LEU A 9 16.34 5.57 -29.62
C LEU A 9 14.92 5.13 -29.23
N SER A 10 14.08 4.76 -30.21
CA SER A 10 12.71 4.27 -29.97
C SER A 10 12.68 2.91 -29.26
N GLN A 11 13.55 1.98 -29.63
CA GLN A 11 13.66 0.69 -28.96
C GLN A 11 14.21 0.83 -27.53
N LEU A 12 15.22 1.66 -27.33
CA LEU A 12 15.78 1.93 -25.99
C LEU A 12 14.72 2.55 -25.07
N GLN A 13 13.94 3.52 -25.56
CA GLN A 13 12.83 4.11 -24.80
C GLN A 13 11.76 3.07 -24.44
N LYS A 14 11.39 2.17 -25.36
CA LYS A 14 10.46 1.07 -25.08
C LYS A 14 11.00 0.10 -24.03
N LEU A 15 12.29 -0.24 -24.09
CA LEU A 15 12.94 -1.11 -23.11
C LEU A 15 13.05 -0.44 -21.73
N GLN A 16 13.33 0.87 -21.68
CA GLN A 16 13.32 1.65 -20.44
C GLN A 16 11.92 1.71 -19.82
N ALA A 17 10.87 1.93 -20.63
CA ALA A 17 9.49 1.89 -20.18
C ALA A 17 9.10 0.51 -19.65
N LEU A 18 9.50 -0.57 -20.33
CA LEU A 18 9.27 -1.94 -19.89
C LEU A 18 10.02 -2.25 -18.57
N GLN A 19 11.25 -1.77 -18.43
CA GLN A 19 12.02 -1.90 -17.19
C GLN A 19 11.35 -1.16 -16.03
N ALA A 20 10.86 0.07 -16.26
CA ALA A 20 10.12 0.84 -15.27
C ALA A 20 8.81 0.14 -14.86
N GLN A 21 8.06 -0.39 -15.84
CA GLN A 21 6.84 -1.15 -15.59
C GLN A 21 7.12 -2.43 -14.79
N ASN A 22 8.18 -3.18 -15.13
CA ASN A 22 8.57 -4.39 -14.41
C ASN A 22 9.05 -4.08 -12.99
N LYS A 23 9.77 -2.96 -12.77
CA LYS A 23 10.15 -2.49 -11.43
C LYS A 23 8.92 -2.11 -10.59
N ALA A 24 7.92 -1.46 -11.18
CA ALA A 24 6.66 -1.14 -10.51
C ALA A 24 5.89 -2.41 -10.11
N LYS A 25 5.78 -3.38 -11.03
CA LYS A 25 5.15 -4.69 -10.79
C LYS A 25 5.88 -5.54 -9.75
N ALA A 26 7.21 -5.51 -9.73
CA ALA A 26 8.01 -6.22 -8.72
C ALA A 26 7.84 -5.64 -7.30
N LYS A 27 7.36 -4.40 -7.19
CA LYS A 27 7.14 -3.74 -5.90
C LYS A 27 5.75 -4.03 -5.35
N THR A 28 4.74 -4.06 -6.21
CA THR A 28 3.44 -4.67 -5.85
C THR A 28 3.57 -6.17 -5.60
N SER A 29 4.51 -6.89 -6.22
CA SER A 29 4.72 -8.33 -5.95
C SER A 29 5.32 -8.63 -4.58
N SER A 30 5.83 -7.62 -3.84
CA SER A 30 6.19 -7.79 -2.43
C SER A 30 4.97 -7.79 -1.50
N MET A 31 3.85 -7.26 -1.98
CA MET A 31 2.57 -7.28 -1.27
C MET A 31 1.89 -8.60 -1.54
N THR A 32 1.33 -9.18 -0.49
CA THR A 32 0.49 -10.37 -0.58
C THR A 32 -0.95 -9.95 -0.78
N LYS A 33 -1.68 -10.73 -1.59
CA LYS A 33 -3.13 -10.61 -1.66
C LYS A 33 -3.72 -11.12 -0.35
N LEU A 34 -4.40 -10.25 0.37
CA LEU A 34 -5.12 -10.55 1.60
C LEU A 34 -6.60 -10.51 1.26
N GLU A 35 -7.30 -11.64 1.39
CA GLU A 35 -8.72 -11.76 1.05
C GLU A 35 -9.46 -12.44 2.20
N ASN A 36 -10.74 -12.11 2.36
CA ASN A 36 -11.61 -12.73 3.36
C ASN A 36 -11.14 -12.52 4.81
N ILE A 37 -10.48 -11.39 5.08
CA ILE A 37 -10.12 -11.02 6.45
C ILE A 37 -11.36 -10.47 7.14
N VAL A 38 -11.91 -11.23 8.09
CA VAL A 38 -13.09 -10.79 8.85
C VAL A 38 -12.63 -9.93 10.02
N GLY A 39 -12.93 -8.63 9.97
CA GLY A 39 -12.56 -7.65 10.99
C GLY A 39 -13.77 -7.06 11.69
N VAL A 40 -13.72 -6.95 13.02
CA VAL A 40 -14.73 -6.24 13.82
C VAL A 40 -14.28 -4.80 14.04
N TYR A 41 -15.14 -3.83 13.71
CA TYR A 41 -14.85 -2.42 13.94
C TYR A 41 -15.16 -2.02 15.39
N LEU A 42 -14.14 -1.54 16.10
CA LEU A 42 -14.24 -1.22 17.52
C LEU A 42 -14.26 0.29 17.80
N GLY A 43 -14.45 1.13 16.77
CA GLY A 43 -14.60 2.58 16.94
C GLY A 43 -13.29 3.36 16.98
N THR A 44 -12.16 2.78 16.55
CA THR A 44 -10.89 3.51 16.43
C THR A 44 -11.02 4.60 15.36
N GLU A 45 -10.80 5.86 15.73
CA GLU A 45 -10.84 7.00 14.79
C GLU A 45 -9.86 6.78 13.63
N PRO A 46 -10.31 6.92 12.36
CA PRO A 46 -9.44 6.75 11.20
C PRO A 46 -8.38 7.85 11.11
N ALA A 47 -7.13 7.46 10.90
CA ALA A 47 -6.01 8.39 10.71
C ALA A 47 -5.76 8.66 9.23
N GLU A 48 -5.30 9.86 8.87
CA GLU A 48 -4.87 10.13 7.50
C GLU A 48 -3.70 9.21 7.11
N HIS A 49 -3.77 8.66 5.90
CA HIS A 49 -2.71 7.84 5.34
C HIS A 49 -1.78 8.69 4.48
N PHE A 50 -0.49 8.64 4.81
CA PHE A 50 0.55 9.30 4.04
C PHE A 50 1.46 8.24 3.40
N PRO A 51 1.40 8.08 2.06
CA PRO A 51 2.14 7.04 1.37
C PRO A 51 3.65 7.29 1.47
N LYS A 52 4.44 6.20 1.39
CA LYS A 52 5.91 6.30 1.34
C LYS A 52 6.33 6.92 0.01
N LEU A 53 7.26 7.88 0.06
CA LEU A 53 7.85 8.43 -1.15
C LEU A 53 8.85 7.44 -1.74
N LEU A 54 8.80 7.34 -3.07
CA LEU A 54 9.65 6.47 -3.85
C LEU A 54 10.56 7.31 -4.75
N ASP A 55 11.81 6.87 -4.92
CA ASP A 55 12.75 7.47 -5.87
C ASP A 55 12.37 7.13 -7.32
N ALA A 56 13.12 7.65 -8.29
CA ALA A 56 12.90 7.38 -9.71
C ALA A 56 13.05 5.88 -10.09
N ASN A 57 13.69 5.07 -9.24
CA ASN A 57 13.80 3.62 -9.38
C ASN A 57 12.71 2.88 -8.59
N GLY A 58 11.80 3.62 -7.96
CA GLY A 58 10.70 3.17 -7.10
C GLY A 58 11.14 2.77 -5.69
N ASN A 59 12.40 2.96 -5.29
CA ASN A 59 12.89 2.54 -3.97
C ASN A 59 12.41 3.53 -2.92
N LYS A 60 12.16 3.05 -1.70
CA LYS A 60 11.75 3.92 -0.59
C LYS A 60 12.83 4.96 -0.34
N ILE A 61 12.46 6.23 -0.41
CA ILE A 61 13.34 7.33 -0.01
C ILE A 61 13.43 7.29 1.50
N GLN A 62 14.64 7.28 2.04
CA GLN A 62 14.88 7.37 3.48
C GLN A 62 15.41 8.75 3.82
N GLU A 63 15.00 9.26 4.97
CA GLU A 63 15.53 10.48 5.58
C GLU A 63 16.06 10.17 6.97
N GLU A 64 16.96 11.03 7.46
CA GLU A 64 17.47 10.92 8.83
C GLU A 64 16.67 11.83 9.75
N LYS A 65 15.98 11.22 10.71
CA LYS A 65 15.19 11.93 11.72
C LYS A 65 15.64 11.47 13.10
N ASN A 66 16.16 12.39 13.90
CA ASN A 66 16.69 12.13 15.24
C ASN A 66 17.75 11.01 15.27
N GLY A 67 18.69 11.01 14.32
CA GLY A 67 19.76 10.01 14.22
C GLY A 67 19.31 8.63 13.76
N ARG A 68 18.08 8.49 13.24
CA ARG A 68 17.54 7.23 12.70
C ARG A 68 17.10 7.43 11.25
N LYS A 69 17.40 6.43 10.42
CA LYS A 69 16.88 6.35 9.06
C LYS A 69 15.41 5.94 9.09
N VAL A 70 14.54 6.78 8.57
CA VAL A 70 13.10 6.56 8.47
C VAL A 70 12.65 6.69 7.03
N ASP A 71 11.63 5.94 6.62
CA ASP A 71 11.05 6.07 5.28
C ASP A 71 10.34 7.43 5.18
N LYS A 72 10.74 8.24 4.21
CA LYS A 72 10.12 9.54 3.95
C LYS A 72 8.69 9.34 3.46
N ARG A 73 7.75 10.14 3.99
CA ARG A 73 6.32 10.10 3.63
C ARG A 73 5.94 11.31 2.80
N SER A 74 4.89 11.15 2.00
CA SER A 74 4.24 12.25 1.28
C SER A 74 3.65 13.25 2.27
N GLU A 75 3.68 14.55 1.94
CA GLU A 75 2.95 15.58 2.68
C GLU A 75 1.46 15.60 2.30
N THR A 76 1.12 15.02 1.14
CA THR A 76 -0.25 14.84 0.66
C THR A 76 -0.77 13.48 1.10
N SER A 77 -1.92 13.48 1.79
CA SER A 77 -2.67 12.28 2.12
C SER A 77 -3.33 11.66 0.88
N ASP A 78 -3.35 10.34 0.80
CA ASP A 78 -4.03 9.58 -0.26
C ASP A 78 -5.21 8.74 0.25
N GLY A 79 -5.56 8.87 1.54
CA GLY A 79 -6.68 8.15 2.12
C GLY A 79 -6.69 8.13 3.64
N TRP A 80 -7.40 7.15 4.18
CA TRP A 80 -7.70 7.00 5.61
C TRP A 80 -7.41 5.58 6.06
N THR A 81 -6.59 5.43 7.09
CA THR A 81 -6.29 4.15 7.72
C THR A 81 -7.32 3.85 8.80
N TYR A 82 -8.12 2.81 8.57
CA TYR A 82 -9.06 2.25 9.54
C TYR A 82 -8.42 1.09 10.28
N THR A 83 -8.80 0.90 11.55
CA THR A 83 -8.28 -0.20 12.38
C THR A 83 -9.41 -1.10 12.89
N PHE A 84 -9.24 -2.40 12.69
CA PHE A 84 -10.15 -3.47 13.12
C PHE A 84 -9.39 -4.51 13.95
N ALA A 85 -10.14 -5.30 14.71
CA ALA A 85 -9.63 -6.55 15.28
C ALA A 85 -10.09 -7.72 14.41
N GLU A 86 -9.15 -8.54 13.94
CA GLU A 86 -9.47 -9.77 13.20
C GLU A 86 -10.27 -10.71 14.11
N PHE A 87 -11.38 -11.23 13.58
CA PHE A 87 -12.18 -12.25 14.24
C PHE A 87 -11.32 -13.50 14.49
N ASN A 88 -11.58 -14.23 15.59
CA ASN A 88 -10.82 -15.40 16.06
C ASN A 88 -9.41 -15.12 16.61
N THR A 89 -8.56 -14.36 15.92
CA THR A 89 -7.15 -14.20 16.30
C THR A 89 -6.87 -12.91 17.08
N CYS A 90 -7.78 -11.94 17.04
CA CYS A 90 -7.58 -10.57 17.54
C CYS A 90 -6.35 -9.87 16.91
N LYS A 91 -5.90 -10.34 15.73
CA LYS A 91 -4.82 -9.71 14.98
C LYS A 91 -5.26 -8.32 14.55
N LYS A 92 -4.39 -7.33 14.65
CA LYS A 92 -4.74 -5.95 14.25
C LYS A 92 -4.84 -5.88 12.74
N VAL A 93 -5.95 -5.40 12.20
CA VAL A 93 -6.10 -5.17 10.76
C VAL A 93 -6.14 -3.68 10.52
N GLN A 94 -5.18 -3.17 9.77
CA GLN A 94 -5.19 -1.81 9.26
C GLN A 94 -5.47 -1.83 7.76
N ILE A 95 -6.44 -1.05 7.32
CA ILE A 95 -6.82 -0.95 5.92
C ILE A 95 -6.89 0.52 5.51
N VAL A 96 -6.25 0.86 4.39
CA VAL A 96 -6.29 2.21 3.81
C VAL A 96 -7.49 2.30 2.86
N LEU A 97 -8.37 3.28 3.07
CA LEU A 97 -9.50 3.57 2.19
C LEU A 97 -9.36 4.97 1.60
N GLU A 98 -9.64 5.14 0.31
CA GLU A 98 -9.50 6.42 -0.40
C GLU A 98 -10.36 7.54 0.23
N LYS A 99 -11.53 7.18 0.79
CA LYS A 99 -12.49 8.13 1.35
C LYS A 99 -12.88 7.73 2.76
N ARG A 100 -13.26 8.73 3.57
CA ARG A 100 -13.93 8.47 4.85
C ARG A 100 -15.28 7.81 4.58
N ILE A 101 -15.51 6.71 5.27
CA ILE A 101 -16.79 6.01 5.36
C ILE A 101 -17.20 5.90 6.82
N ASN A 102 -18.52 5.85 7.05
CA ASN A 102 -19.08 5.62 8.37
C ASN A 102 -19.21 4.11 8.60
N LEU A 103 -18.45 3.61 9.57
CA LEU A 103 -18.52 2.22 10.00
C LEU A 103 -19.39 2.10 11.25
N GLN A 104 -20.12 1.00 11.35
CA GLN A 104 -20.95 0.69 12.51
C GLN A 104 -20.11 0.01 13.59
N LEU A 105 -20.30 0.46 14.84
CA LEU A 105 -19.59 -0.07 16.00
C LEU A 105 -20.00 -1.52 16.27
N MET A 106 -19.04 -2.37 16.62
CA MET A 106 -19.21 -3.82 16.85
C MET A 106 -19.68 -4.62 15.63
N THR A 107 -19.68 -4.03 14.43
CA THR A 107 -20.06 -4.72 13.19
C THR A 107 -18.85 -5.42 12.57
N ALA A 108 -19.09 -6.61 12.03
CA ALA A 108 -18.10 -7.39 11.29
C ALA A 108 -18.10 -7.00 9.81
N TYR A 109 -16.90 -6.89 9.24
CA TYR A 109 -16.67 -6.53 7.85
C TYR A 109 -15.74 -7.54 7.20
N ASN A 110 -15.97 -7.85 5.92
CA ASN A 110 -15.01 -8.53 5.08
C ASN A 110 -14.03 -7.50 4.50
N LEU A 111 -12.74 -7.67 4.77
CA LEU A 111 -11.65 -6.79 4.38
C LEU A 111 -10.74 -7.52 3.39
N GLY A 112 -10.33 -6.82 2.34
CA GLY A 112 -9.42 -7.37 1.33
C GLY A 112 -8.58 -6.33 0.62
N GLY A 113 -7.58 -6.80 -0.12
CA GLY A 113 -6.70 -5.99 -0.96
C GLY A 113 -5.28 -6.52 -1.02
N LEU A 114 -4.36 -5.69 -1.52
CA LEU A 114 -2.93 -5.93 -1.50
C LEU A 114 -2.31 -5.29 -0.25
N GLY A 115 -1.52 -6.06 0.47
CA GLY A 115 -0.94 -5.62 1.73
C GLY A 115 0.20 -6.49 2.23
N TYR A 116 0.46 -6.36 3.53
CA TYR A 116 1.53 -7.06 4.23
C TYR A 116 0.99 -7.78 5.46
N ASP A 117 1.37 -9.04 5.62
CA ASP A 117 1.33 -9.74 6.90
C ASP A 117 2.59 -9.40 7.70
N ILE A 118 2.45 -8.50 8.67
CA ILE A 118 3.54 -8.04 9.53
C ILE A 118 3.53 -8.88 10.82
N LYS A 119 4.16 -10.05 10.75
CA LYS A 119 4.21 -11.03 11.85
C LYS A 119 4.75 -10.44 13.16
N SER A 120 5.80 -9.62 13.09
CA SER A 120 6.42 -9.01 14.28
C SER A 120 5.49 -8.05 15.02
N GLY A 121 4.51 -7.45 14.31
CA GLY A 121 3.52 -6.55 14.89
C GLY A 121 2.17 -7.21 15.16
N ASN A 122 2.05 -8.52 14.93
CA ASN A 122 0.77 -9.25 14.91
C ASN A 122 -0.33 -8.43 14.19
N MET A 123 -0.05 -8.04 12.94
CA MET A 123 -0.95 -7.17 12.19
C MET A 123 -0.97 -7.46 10.69
N TYR A 124 -2.11 -7.19 10.06
CA TYR A 124 -2.21 -6.99 8.63
C TYR A 124 -2.23 -5.50 8.32
N PHE A 125 -1.53 -5.10 7.28
CA PHE A 125 -1.60 -3.76 6.71
C PHE A 125 -2.00 -3.87 5.24
N ILE A 126 -3.27 -3.59 4.94
CA ILE A 126 -3.89 -3.64 3.61
C ILE A 126 -3.87 -2.22 3.04
N GLU A 127 -3.12 -1.99 1.97
CA GLU A 127 -2.76 -0.63 1.54
C GLU A 127 -3.25 -0.31 0.13
N LYS A 128 -3.37 -1.31 -0.76
CA LYS A 128 -3.73 -1.09 -2.17
C LYS A 128 -4.87 -1.98 -2.60
N ASP A 129 -5.60 -1.53 -3.63
CA ASP A 129 -6.74 -2.25 -4.22
C ASP A 129 -7.71 -2.75 -3.14
N THR A 130 -7.95 -1.89 -2.15
CA THR A 130 -8.63 -2.24 -0.90
C THR A 130 -10.12 -2.40 -1.09
N THR A 131 -10.68 -3.43 -0.48
CA THR A 131 -12.12 -3.70 -0.46
C THR A 131 -12.61 -3.82 0.97
N ILE A 132 -13.82 -3.31 1.20
CA ILE A 132 -14.54 -3.45 2.45
C ILE A 132 -16.03 -3.64 2.15
N THR A 133 -16.62 -4.69 2.73
CA THR A 133 -18.06 -4.94 2.66
C THR A 133 -18.55 -5.39 4.04
N ASN A 134 -19.83 -5.17 4.36
CA ASN A 134 -20.43 -5.85 5.51
C ASN A 134 -20.29 -7.38 5.32
N TYR A 135 -19.99 -8.08 6.42
CA TYR A 135 -19.88 -9.54 6.42
C TYR A 135 -21.25 -10.21 6.46
#